data_AF-A0A956NQ01-F1
#
_entry.id   AF-A0A956NQ01-F1
#
_cell.length_a   1.000
_cell.length_b   1.000
_cell.length_c   1.000
_cell.angle_alpha   90.00
_cell.angle_beta   90.00
_cell.angle_gamma   90.00
#
_symmetry.space_group_name_H-M   'P 1'
#
loop_
_entity.id
_entity.type
_entity.pdbx_description
1 polymer ?
#
loop_
_entity_poly.entity_id
_entity_poly.type
_entity_poly.pdbx_seq_one_letter_code
_entity_poly.pdbx_strand_id
1 'polypeptide(L)'
;MMSKARTIPLATVREECRRIQGHLKAVQAFTAEELRELEPGGSQNPEDGARGVLRWHALLNQRFAADQARSVPSAADEAAEADALATRALAAEPIVHRLLTPVADREQVAVHPKSAAALLWFDAQDRWLAELADARRIVGASFTNADRELTARIDAEIAFTLSLFVWALCTPGPKLPFEPSEGARVEVPDWARQMDPIDIAAVCQLHVRVNALRARALTRVLDPESPTSGKANRWSVFFSMASIELGERPTKLIHDWSLVEVLGAVRLSRAAKAEAALAADRHRGRIQ
;
A
#
# COMPACT_ATOMS: atom_id res chain seq x y z
N MET A 1 29.69 5.58 -9.82
CA MET A 1 29.04 6.20 -10.99
C MET A 1 27.77 6.88 -10.50
N MET A 2 27.73 8.21 -10.42
CA MET A 2 26.49 8.91 -10.05
C MET A 2 25.47 8.68 -11.16
N SER A 3 24.33 8.08 -10.81
CA SER A 3 23.16 8.00 -11.70
C SER A 3 22.90 9.40 -12.26
N LYS A 4 22.93 9.57 -13.59
CA LYS A 4 22.46 10.82 -14.20
C LYS A 4 21.03 11.02 -13.71
N ALA A 5 20.79 12.08 -12.95
CA ALA A 5 19.46 12.41 -12.45
C ALA A 5 18.49 12.41 -13.64
N ARG A 6 17.64 11.40 -13.70
CA ARG A 6 16.58 11.32 -14.71
C ARG A 6 15.63 12.46 -14.40
N THR A 7 15.37 13.28 -15.40
CA THR A 7 14.52 14.46 -15.26
C THR A 7 13.16 14.13 -15.87
N ILE A 8 12.12 14.05 -15.04
CA ILE A 8 10.76 13.96 -15.53
C ILE A 8 10.39 15.32 -16.16
N PRO A 9 9.92 15.34 -17.43
CA PRO A 9 9.41 16.56 -18.01
C PRO A 9 8.24 17.09 -17.18
N LEU A 10 8.28 18.37 -16.83
CA LEU A 10 7.22 19.01 -16.03
C LEU A 10 5.82 18.83 -16.64
N ALA A 11 5.73 18.73 -17.97
CA ALA A 11 4.51 18.46 -18.70
C ALA A 11 3.88 17.10 -18.33
N THR A 12 4.70 16.05 -18.15
CA THR A 12 4.25 14.71 -17.75
C THR A 12 3.62 14.74 -16.37
N VAL A 13 4.24 15.44 -15.40
CA VAL A 13 3.67 15.59 -14.05
C VAL A 13 2.36 16.38 -14.09
N ARG A 14 2.27 17.42 -14.93
CA ARG A 14 1.02 18.18 -15.11
C ARG A 14 -0.10 17.34 -15.70
N GLU A 15 0.20 16.47 -16.65
CA GLU A 15 -0.78 15.55 -17.23
C GLU A 15 -1.31 14.57 -16.18
N GLU A 16 -0.43 14.03 -15.35
CA GLU A 16 -0.82 13.17 -14.24
C GLU A 16 -1.67 13.90 -13.20
N CYS A 17 -1.30 15.14 -12.82
CA CYS A 17 -2.13 15.98 -11.96
C CYS A 17 -3.54 16.18 -12.54
N ARG A 18 -3.65 16.48 -13.84
CA ARG A 18 -4.95 16.64 -14.50
C ARG A 18 -5.76 15.34 -14.51
N ARG A 19 -5.10 14.19 -14.67
CA ARG A 19 -5.74 12.87 -14.59
C ARG A 19 -6.35 12.64 -13.21
N ILE A 20 -5.59 12.88 -12.14
CA ILE A 20 -6.07 12.74 -10.75
C ILE A 20 -7.19 13.75 -10.46
N GLN A 21 -7.02 15.01 -10.87
CA GLN A 21 -8.03 16.06 -10.71
C GLN A 21 -9.33 15.72 -11.46
N GLY A 22 -9.23 15.14 -12.67
CA GLY A 22 -10.37 14.66 -13.44
C GLY A 22 -11.14 13.55 -12.72
N HIS A 23 -10.43 12.62 -12.07
CA HIS A 23 -11.07 11.61 -11.24
C HIS A 23 -11.80 12.23 -10.05
N LEU A 24 -11.15 13.11 -9.29
CA LEU A 24 -11.74 13.80 -8.13
C LEU A 24 -13.00 14.62 -8.50
N LYS A 25 -13.01 15.24 -9.69
CA LYS A 25 -14.20 15.92 -10.25
C LYS A 25 -15.31 14.91 -10.56
N ALA A 26 -14.98 13.79 -11.18
CA ALA A 26 -15.96 12.78 -11.59
C ALA A 26 -16.68 12.13 -10.39
N VAL A 27 -15.96 11.89 -9.28
CA VAL A 27 -16.55 11.35 -8.04
C VAL A 27 -17.25 12.42 -7.19
N GLN A 28 -17.28 13.68 -7.64
CA GLN A 28 -17.86 14.83 -6.93
C GLN A 28 -17.34 15.02 -5.49
N ALA A 29 -16.16 14.48 -5.19
CA ALA A 29 -15.56 14.54 -3.86
C ALA A 29 -15.13 15.95 -3.45
N PHE A 30 -14.90 16.80 -4.45
CA PHE A 30 -14.49 18.21 -4.29
C PHE A 30 -15.16 19.07 -5.36
N THR A 31 -15.45 20.31 -5.00
CA THR A 31 -15.93 21.32 -5.94
C THR A 31 -14.85 21.71 -6.94
N ALA A 32 -15.26 22.25 -8.08
CA ALA A 32 -14.34 22.79 -9.08
C ALA A 32 -13.50 23.96 -8.51
N GLU A 33 -14.04 24.71 -7.55
CA GLU A 33 -13.36 25.81 -6.84
C GLU A 33 -12.21 25.26 -5.98
N GLU A 34 -12.51 24.30 -5.08
CA GLU A 34 -11.52 23.69 -4.19
C GLU A 34 -10.36 23.06 -4.97
N LEU A 35 -10.64 22.40 -6.10
CA LEU A 35 -9.60 21.80 -6.94
C LEU A 35 -8.78 22.84 -7.70
N ARG A 36 -9.33 24.04 -7.96
CA ARG A 36 -8.62 25.16 -8.59
C ARG A 36 -7.66 25.82 -7.60
N GLU A 37 -8.04 25.90 -6.32
CA GLU A 37 -7.17 26.43 -5.26
C GLU A 37 -5.87 25.63 -5.06
N LEU A 38 -5.86 24.36 -5.45
CA LEU A 38 -4.69 23.47 -5.36
C LEU A 38 -3.72 23.63 -6.54
N GLU A 39 -4.17 24.20 -7.67
CA GLU A 39 -3.35 24.39 -8.86
C GLU A 39 -2.19 25.36 -8.58
N PRO A 40 -1.08 25.30 -9.34
CA PRO A 40 -0.02 26.30 -9.23
C PRO A 40 -0.57 27.72 -9.38
N GLY A 41 -0.23 28.60 -8.44
CA GLY A 41 -0.75 29.97 -8.36
C GLY A 41 -2.11 30.09 -7.64
N GLY A 42 -2.67 28.98 -7.15
CA GLY A 42 -3.89 28.96 -6.34
C GLY A 42 -3.67 29.37 -4.88
N SER A 43 -4.75 29.65 -4.15
CA SER A 43 -4.68 30.10 -2.75
C SER A 43 -4.03 29.08 -1.80
N GLN A 44 -4.20 27.77 -2.05
CA GLN A 44 -3.58 26.70 -1.26
C GLN A 44 -2.20 26.27 -1.80
N ASN A 45 -1.86 26.71 -3.01
CA ASN A 45 -0.59 26.47 -3.67
C ASN A 45 -0.10 27.75 -4.40
N PRO A 46 0.36 28.76 -3.64
CA PRO A 46 0.75 30.05 -4.22
C PRO A 46 2.05 29.99 -5.04
N GLU A 47 2.72 28.84 -5.06
CA GLU A 47 3.93 28.68 -5.86
C GLU A 47 3.60 28.45 -7.33
N ASP A 48 4.24 29.23 -8.19
CA ASP A 48 4.21 29.03 -9.64
C ASP A 48 5.41 28.21 -10.14
N GLY A 49 5.27 27.58 -11.31
CA GLY A 49 6.35 26.84 -11.96
C GLY A 49 6.53 25.40 -11.47
N ALA A 50 7.76 24.87 -11.51
CA ALA A 50 8.02 23.44 -11.29
C ALA A 50 7.69 22.95 -9.88
N ARG A 51 8.03 23.77 -8.88
CA ARG A 51 7.77 23.46 -7.46
C ARG A 51 6.28 23.49 -7.13
N GLY A 52 5.55 24.46 -7.70
CA GLY A 52 4.09 24.52 -7.64
C GLY A 52 3.43 23.29 -8.23
N VAL A 53 3.92 22.74 -9.35
CA VAL A 53 3.37 21.51 -9.95
C VAL A 53 3.63 20.27 -9.08
N LEU A 54 4.82 20.15 -8.46
CA LEU A 54 5.11 19.05 -7.54
C LEU A 54 4.23 19.12 -6.29
N ARG A 55 4.04 20.33 -5.75
CA ARG A 55 3.12 20.58 -4.63
C ARG A 55 1.68 20.26 -5.01
N TRP A 56 1.24 20.65 -6.20
CA TRP A 56 -0.07 20.30 -6.73
C TRP A 56 -0.26 18.78 -6.80
N HIS A 57 0.72 18.05 -7.33
CA HIS A 57 0.72 16.59 -7.36
C HIS A 57 0.56 15.99 -5.96
N ALA A 58 1.34 16.46 -4.98
CA ALA A 58 1.25 15.98 -3.60
C ALA A 58 -0.11 16.25 -2.96
N LEU A 59 -0.64 17.47 -3.12
CA LEU A 59 -1.95 17.88 -2.58
C LEU A 59 -3.08 17.05 -3.20
N LEU A 60 -3.08 16.87 -4.53
CA LEU A 60 -4.08 16.05 -5.22
C LEU A 60 -4.05 14.60 -4.73
N ASN A 61 -2.86 14.01 -4.55
CA ASN A 61 -2.75 12.66 -4.04
C ASN A 61 -3.22 12.53 -2.58
N GLN A 62 -2.98 13.53 -1.73
CA GLN A 62 -3.56 13.55 -0.38
C GLN A 62 -5.09 13.59 -0.41
N ARG A 63 -5.68 14.42 -1.29
CA ARG A 63 -7.14 14.51 -1.46
C ARG A 63 -7.72 13.22 -2.02
N PHE A 64 -7.06 12.62 -3.01
CA PHE A 64 -7.43 11.33 -3.59
C PHE A 64 -7.37 10.18 -2.58
N ALA A 65 -6.35 10.15 -1.70
CA ALA A 65 -6.28 9.19 -0.62
C ALA A 65 -7.40 9.40 0.43
N ALA A 66 -7.69 10.66 0.78
CA ALA A 66 -8.75 11.02 1.73
C ALA A 66 -10.17 10.77 1.19
N ASP A 67 -10.36 10.86 -0.13
CA ASP A 67 -11.60 10.48 -0.81
C ASP A 67 -11.78 8.96 -0.79
N GLN A 68 -10.78 8.17 -1.20
CA GLN A 68 -10.84 6.70 -1.10
C GLN A 68 -11.04 6.20 0.35
N ALA A 69 -10.63 6.99 1.34
CA ALA A 69 -10.91 6.69 2.73
C ALA A 69 -12.38 6.93 3.12
N ARG A 70 -13.04 7.92 2.49
CA ARG A 70 -14.40 8.42 2.79
C ARG A 70 -15.52 7.88 1.89
N SER A 71 -15.20 7.43 0.67
CA SER A 71 -16.18 6.88 -0.26
C SER A 71 -16.90 5.68 0.37
N VAL A 72 -18.17 5.88 0.71
CA VAL A 72 -19.12 4.81 1.07
C VAL A 72 -19.91 4.52 -0.21
N PRO A 73 -19.67 3.39 -0.89
CA PRO A 73 -20.39 3.08 -2.12
C PRO A 73 -21.89 2.83 -1.84
N SER A 74 -22.74 2.89 -2.87
CA SER A 74 -24.18 2.59 -2.76
C SER A 74 -24.40 1.10 -2.47
N ALA A 75 -25.42 0.70 -1.71
CA ALA A 75 -25.59 -0.70 -1.27
C ALA A 75 -25.66 -1.76 -2.39
N ALA A 76 -26.07 -1.38 -3.62
CA ALA A 76 -26.14 -2.29 -4.76
C ALA A 76 -24.83 -2.34 -5.56
N ASP A 77 -24.17 -1.19 -5.74
CA ASP A 77 -22.83 -1.12 -6.34
C ASP A 77 -21.76 -1.69 -5.38
N GLU A 78 -21.98 -1.55 -4.07
CA GLU A 78 -21.16 -2.16 -3.01
C GLU A 78 -21.13 -3.67 -3.14
N ALA A 79 -22.24 -4.34 -3.44
CA ALA A 79 -22.25 -5.80 -3.49
C ALA A 79 -21.47 -6.32 -4.70
N ALA A 80 -21.71 -5.78 -5.89
CA ALA A 80 -21.05 -6.24 -7.12
C ALA A 80 -19.58 -5.78 -7.20
N GLU A 81 -19.29 -4.54 -6.82
CA GLU A 81 -17.92 -4.02 -6.80
C GLU A 81 -17.13 -4.59 -5.63
N ALA A 82 -17.72 -4.80 -4.45
CA ALA A 82 -17.03 -5.51 -3.37
C ALA A 82 -16.87 -7.00 -3.65
N ASP A 83 -17.79 -7.68 -4.35
CA ASP A 83 -17.57 -9.07 -4.78
C ASP A 83 -16.45 -9.15 -5.81
N ALA A 84 -16.42 -8.26 -6.81
CA ALA A 84 -15.32 -8.21 -7.77
C ALA A 84 -13.99 -7.87 -7.08
N LEU A 85 -13.99 -6.93 -6.14
CA LEU A 85 -12.82 -6.54 -5.36
C LEU A 85 -12.38 -7.63 -4.38
N ALA A 86 -13.32 -8.35 -3.75
CA ALA A 86 -13.06 -9.49 -2.88
C ALA A 86 -12.52 -10.68 -3.68
N THR A 87 -13.04 -10.92 -4.88
CA THR A 87 -12.54 -11.96 -5.80
C THR A 87 -11.12 -11.62 -6.25
N ARG A 88 -10.84 -10.38 -6.66
CA ARG A 88 -9.48 -9.92 -6.98
C ARG A 88 -8.56 -9.86 -5.75
N ALA A 89 -9.13 -9.65 -4.56
CA ALA A 89 -8.40 -9.70 -3.30
C ALA A 89 -7.93 -11.11 -3.00
N LEU A 90 -8.85 -12.08 -3.09
CA LEU A 90 -8.61 -13.51 -2.87
C LEU A 90 -7.69 -14.12 -3.94
N ALA A 91 -7.74 -13.62 -5.18
CA ALA A 91 -6.87 -14.05 -6.27
C ALA A 91 -5.41 -13.54 -6.14
N ALA A 92 -5.08 -12.76 -5.11
CA ALA A 92 -3.75 -12.18 -4.88
C ALA A 92 -3.17 -11.38 -6.08
N GLU A 93 -4.04 -10.83 -6.94
CA GLU A 93 -3.63 -10.14 -8.17
C GLU A 93 -2.78 -8.89 -7.88
N PRO A 94 -1.70 -8.64 -8.61
CA PRO A 94 -0.98 -7.38 -8.44
C PRO A 94 -1.75 -6.21 -9.06
N ILE A 95 -1.55 -5.00 -8.54
CA ILE A 95 -1.98 -3.77 -9.23
C ILE A 95 -0.83 -3.24 -10.08
N VAL A 96 -1.07 -3.08 -11.38
CA VAL A 96 -0.06 -2.56 -12.31
C VAL A 96 -0.02 -1.04 -12.28
N HIS A 97 1.18 -0.49 -12.14
CA HIS A 97 1.50 0.93 -12.26
C HIS A 97 2.32 1.15 -13.52
N ARG A 98 1.90 2.11 -14.36
CA ARG A 98 2.71 2.54 -15.50
C ARG A 98 3.67 3.62 -15.04
N LEU A 99 4.96 3.40 -15.27
CA LEU A 99 6.01 4.33 -14.86
C LEU A 99 5.95 5.60 -15.72
N LEU A 100 6.08 6.76 -15.08
CA LEU A 100 6.19 8.03 -15.78
C LEU A 100 7.52 8.14 -16.51
N THR A 101 8.58 7.54 -15.96
CA THR A 101 9.86 7.35 -16.65
C THR A 101 10.23 5.88 -16.67
N PRO A 102 10.33 5.24 -17.84
CA PRO A 102 10.75 3.85 -17.94
C PRO A 102 12.14 3.61 -17.32
N VAL A 103 12.31 2.51 -16.58
CA VAL A 103 13.57 2.17 -15.89
C VAL A 103 14.02 0.77 -16.25
N ALA A 104 15.27 0.63 -16.71
CA ALA A 104 15.89 -0.65 -17.09
C ALA A 104 14.92 -1.52 -17.94
N ASP A 105 14.40 -0.92 -19.01
CA ASP A 105 13.44 -1.50 -19.96
C ASP A 105 12.06 -1.84 -19.40
N ARG A 106 11.75 -1.41 -18.16
CA ARG A 106 10.42 -1.51 -17.56
C ARG A 106 9.63 -0.24 -17.85
N GLU A 107 8.49 -0.39 -18.50
CA GLU A 107 7.47 0.67 -18.65
C GLU A 107 6.41 0.62 -17.54
N GLN A 108 6.34 -0.51 -16.83
CA GLN A 108 5.37 -0.74 -15.77
C GLN A 108 5.95 -1.62 -14.67
N VAL A 109 5.40 -1.49 -13.48
CA VAL A 109 5.67 -2.35 -12.32
C VAL A 109 4.37 -2.86 -11.74
N ALA A 110 4.41 -4.02 -11.10
CA ALA A 110 3.24 -4.67 -10.54
C ALA A 110 3.40 -4.69 -9.02
N VAL A 111 2.46 -4.12 -8.27
CA VAL A 111 2.49 -4.06 -6.80
C VAL A 111 1.75 -5.27 -6.23
N HIS A 112 2.46 -6.13 -5.53
CA HIS A 112 1.96 -7.41 -5.03
C HIS A 112 1.45 -7.32 -3.58
N PRO A 113 0.42 -8.10 -3.20
CA PRO A 113 0.03 -8.27 -1.81
C PRO A 113 1.13 -8.98 -1.00
N LYS A 114 1.20 -8.66 0.31
CA LYS A 114 2.30 -9.10 1.18
C LYS A 114 1.81 -9.86 2.41
N SER A 115 2.69 -10.69 2.97
CA SER A 115 2.46 -11.42 4.22
C SER A 115 2.44 -10.47 5.40
N ALA A 116 1.87 -10.91 6.53
CA ALA A 116 1.87 -10.12 7.75
C ALA A 116 3.30 -9.81 8.24
N ALA A 117 4.24 -10.75 8.09
CA ALA A 117 5.65 -10.52 8.40
C ALA A 117 6.25 -9.39 7.55
N ALA A 118 5.98 -9.38 6.24
CA ALA A 118 6.44 -8.33 5.35
C ALA A 118 5.78 -6.98 5.68
N LEU A 119 4.48 -6.96 6.02
CA LEU A 119 3.78 -5.75 6.45
C LEU A 119 4.34 -5.15 7.74
N LEU A 120 4.71 -5.99 8.73
CA LEU A 120 5.39 -5.53 9.94
C LEU A 120 6.77 -4.94 9.64
N TRP A 121 7.48 -5.50 8.65
CA TRP A 121 8.74 -4.92 8.20
C TRP A 121 8.51 -3.54 7.57
N PHE A 122 7.51 -3.37 6.69
CA PHE A 122 7.18 -2.06 6.12
C PHE A 122 6.82 -1.03 7.21
N ASP A 123 6.01 -1.39 8.21
CA ASP A 123 5.69 -0.51 9.34
C ASP A 123 6.94 -0.05 10.13
N ALA A 124 7.88 -0.98 10.38
CA ALA A 124 9.12 -0.64 11.06
C ALA A 124 9.99 0.32 10.23
N GLN A 125 10.04 0.13 8.91
CA GLN A 125 10.79 1.00 8.01
C GLN A 125 10.12 2.36 7.80
N ASP A 126 8.79 2.44 7.79
CA ASP A 126 8.06 3.72 7.73
C ASP A 126 8.37 4.58 8.97
N ARG A 127 8.43 3.96 10.16
CA ARG A 127 8.89 4.64 11.39
C ARG A 127 10.32 5.13 11.26
N TRP A 128 11.22 4.30 10.72
CA TRP A 128 12.60 4.69 10.48
C TRP A 128 12.72 5.86 9.47
N LEU A 129 11.93 5.85 8.39
CA LEU A 129 11.87 6.95 7.43
C LEU A 129 11.39 8.25 8.07
N ALA A 130 10.41 8.18 8.99
CA ALA A 130 9.96 9.35 9.74
C ALA A 130 11.08 9.92 10.64
N GLU A 131 11.81 9.05 11.35
CA GLU A 131 12.97 9.43 12.16
C GLU A 131 14.07 10.09 11.31
N LEU A 132 14.37 9.52 10.13
CA LEU A 132 15.34 10.09 9.19
C LEU A 132 14.88 11.45 8.64
N ALA A 133 13.59 11.61 8.34
CA ALA A 133 13.04 12.87 7.87
C ALA A 133 13.12 13.97 8.95
N ASP A 134 12.85 13.62 10.21
CA ASP A 134 13.01 14.53 11.34
C ASP A 134 14.48 14.87 11.59
N ALA A 135 15.37 13.88 11.56
CA ALA A 135 16.81 14.11 11.68
C ALA A 135 17.33 15.03 10.56
N ARG A 136 16.89 14.82 9.31
CA ARG A 136 17.23 15.68 8.17
C ARG A 136 16.78 17.13 8.41
N ARG A 137 15.57 17.32 8.93
CA ARG A 137 15.01 18.65 9.24
C ARG A 137 15.81 19.35 10.33
N ILE A 138 16.24 18.63 11.36
CA ILE A 138 17.04 19.17 12.47
C ILE A 138 18.44 19.56 11.99
N VAL A 139 19.12 18.67 11.27
CA VAL A 139 20.48 18.90 10.77
C VAL A 139 20.51 20.00 9.71
N GLY A 140 19.50 20.05 8.83
CA GLY A 140 19.38 21.09 7.79
C GLY A 140 19.13 22.51 8.31
N ALA A 141 18.82 22.68 9.60
CA ALA A 141 18.73 24.00 10.25
C ALA A 141 20.11 24.56 10.65
N SER A 142 21.15 23.72 10.67
CA SER A 142 22.53 24.09 10.99
C SER A 142 23.39 24.09 9.72
N PHE A 143 24.26 25.08 9.56
CA PHE A 143 25.00 25.33 8.31
C PHE A 143 26.50 24.98 8.40
N THR A 144 26.87 23.92 9.11
CA THR A 144 28.28 23.48 9.18
C THR A 144 28.64 22.45 8.10
N ASN A 145 29.93 22.23 7.86
CA ASN A 145 30.40 21.17 6.94
C ASN A 145 30.05 19.76 7.44
N ALA A 146 30.10 19.53 8.75
CA ALA A 146 29.70 18.26 9.35
C ALA A 146 28.19 18.00 9.15
N ASP A 147 27.37 19.05 9.21
CA ASP A 147 25.93 18.95 8.92
C ASP A 147 25.66 18.59 7.46
N ARG A 148 26.48 19.08 6.52
CA ARG A 148 26.36 18.73 5.10
C ARG A 148 26.67 17.25 4.85
N GLU A 149 27.74 16.72 5.45
CA GLU A 149 28.10 15.31 5.33
C GLU A 149 27.02 14.42 5.97
N LEU A 150 26.53 14.79 7.16
CA LEU A 150 25.46 14.07 7.84
C LEU A 150 24.15 14.10 7.03
N THR A 151 23.80 15.25 6.45
CA THR A 151 22.63 15.40 5.55
C THR A 151 22.75 14.46 4.34
N ALA A 152 23.92 14.43 3.69
CA ALA A 152 24.15 13.54 2.55
C ALA A 152 24.00 12.05 2.92
N ARG A 153 24.43 11.66 4.13
CA ARG A 153 24.25 10.30 4.65
C ARG A 153 22.79 9.97 4.92
N ILE A 154 22.04 10.90 5.53
CA ILE A 154 20.60 10.74 5.77
C ILE A 154 19.86 10.60 4.43
N ASP A 155 20.20 11.42 3.45
CA ASP A 155 19.59 11.39 2.12
C ASP A 155 19.85 10.09 1.38
N ALA A 156 21.07 9.58 1.47
CA ALA A 156 21.44 8.28 0.92
C ALA A 156 20.66 7.13 1.60
N GLU A 157 20.43 7.23 2.91
CA GLU A 157 19.68 6.21 3.64
C GLU A 157 18.18 6.25 3.31
N ILE A 158 17.58 7.43 3.22
CA ILE A 158 16.19 7.60 2.75
C ILE A 158 16.04 6.99 1.35
N ALA A 159 16.93 7.35 0.42
CA ALA A 159 16.88 6.82 -0.95
C ALA A 159 17.04 5.30 -1.00
N PHE A 160 17.92 4.75 -0.18
CA PHE A 160 18.12 3.30 -0.06
C PHE A 160 16.87 2.59 0.47
N THR A 161 16.28 3.08 1.57
CA THR A 161 15.07 2.50 2.17
C THR A 161 13.88 2.56 1.22
N LEU A 162 13.70 3.68 0.51
CA LEU A 162 12.66 3.80 -0.54
C LEU A 162 12.89 2.83 -1.70
N SER A 163 14.14 2.60 -2.09
CA SER A 163 14.48 1.61 -3.13
C SER A 163 14.19 0.18 -2.67
N LEU A 164 14.45 -0.14 -1.39
CA LEU A 164 14.07 -1.42 -0.79
C LEU A 164 12.56 -1.60 -0.79
N PHE A 165 11.78 -0.55 -0.50
CA PHE A 165 10.32 -0.60 -0.53
C PHE A 165 9.83 -1.00 -1.92
N VAL A 166 10.24 -0.26 -2.94
CA VAL A 166 9.84 -0.52 -4.32
C VAL A 166 10.20 -1.94 -4.73
N TRP A 167 11.43 -2.38 -4.44
CA TRP A 167 11.85 -3.73 -4.77
C TRP A 167 11.00 -4.79 -4.06
N ALA A 168 10.78 -4.63 -2.75
CA ALA A 168 9.97 -5.54 -1.98
C ALA A 168 8.52 -5.61 -2.49
N LEU A 169 7.90 -4.45 -2.72
CA LEU A 169 6.52 -4.32 -3.19
C LEU A 169 6.30 -4.86 -4.60
N CYS A 170 7.28 -4.70 -5.48
CA CYS A 170 7.17 -5.15 -6.87
C CYS A 170 7.74 -6.56 -7.11
N THR A 171 8.28 -7.21 -6.08
CA THR A 171 8.67 -8.62 -6.18
C THR A 171 7.43 -9.50 -6.01
N PRO A 172 7.19 -10.45 -6.93
CA PRO A 172 6.11 -11.42 -6.80
C PRO A 172 6.16 -12.22 -5.50
N GLY A 173 4.98 -12.58 -5.02
CA GLY A 173 4.79 -13.40 -3.82
C GLY A 173 4.69 -12.59 -2.53
N PRO A 174 4.30 -13.26 -1.44
CA PRO A 174 3.94 -12.60 -0.18
C PRO A 174 5.16 -12.20 0.67
N LYS A 175 6.33 -12.80 0.41
CA LYS A 175 7.57 -12.59 1.17
C LYS A 175 8.33 -11.34 0.71
N LEU A 176 9.31 -10.94 1.53
CA LEU A 176 10.37 -10.02 1.10
C LEU A 176 11.32 -10.75 0.13
N PRO A 177 11.90 -10.05 -0.86
CA PRO A 177 12.89 -10.63 -1.77
C PRO A 177 14.27 -10.83 -1.14
N PHE A 178 14.42 -10.45 0.13
CA PHE A 178 15.64 -10.53 0.91
C PHE A 178 15.32 -11.00 2.33
N GLU A 179 16.30 -11.61 2.97
CA GLU A 179 16.24 -11.91 4.38
C GLU A 179 16.50 -10.62 5.17
N PRO A 180 15.58 -10.18 6.04
CA PRO A 180 15.84 -9.09 6.97
C PRO A 180 16.81 -9.59 8.06
N SER A 181 18.11 -9.62 7.75
CA SER A 181 19.16 -9.96 8.72
C SER A 181 19.81 -8.71 9.30
N GLU A 182 20.17 -8.78 10.58
CA GLU A 182 20.93 -7.73 11.24
C GLU A 182 22.38 -7.73 10.72
N GLY A 183 22.74 -6.74 9.90
CA GLY A 183 24.15 -6.37 9.68
C GLY A 183 24.67 -6.39 8.24
N ALA A 184 23.99 -7.03 7.29
CA ALA A 184 24.39 -6.98 5.88
C ALA A 184 23.48 -6.02 5.10
N ARG A 185 24.07 -4.97 4.49
CA ARG A 185 23.34 -4.08 3.59
C ARG A 185 22.97 -4.87 2.33
N VAL A 186 21.68 -5.10 2.13
CA VAL A 186 21.18 -5.85 0.97
C VAL A 186 21.48 -5.09 -0.31
N GLU A 187 21.90 -5.81 -1.35
CA GLU A 187 22.09 -5.23 -2.68
C GLU A 187 20.74 -5.07 -3.40
N VAL A 188 20.29 -3.82 -3.50
CA VAL A 188 19.04 -3.49 -4.20
C VAL A 188 19.27 -3.50 -5.72
N PRO A 189 18.38 -4.12 -6.51
CA PRO A 189 18.47 -4.11 -7.97
C PRO A 189 18.49 -2.70 -8.56
N ASP A 190 19.26 -2.53 -9.64
CA ASP A 190 19.43 -1.23 -10.30
C ASP A 190 18.13 -0.56 -10.71
N TRP A 191 17.16 -1.33 -11.20
CA TRP A 191 15.88 -0.78 -11.63
C TRP A 191 15.08 -0.14 -10.47
N ALA A 192 15.23 -0.66 -9.25
CA ALA A 192 14.57 -0.08 -8.08
C ALA A 192 15.34 1.14 -7.57
N ARG A 193 16.69 1.09 -7.59
CA ARG A 193 17.55 2.23 -7.23
C ARG A 193 17.40 3.44 -8.16
N GLN A 194 17.05 3.19 -9.42
CA GLN A 194 16.93 4.22 -10.47
C GLN A 194 15.48 4.69 -10.69
N MET A 195 14.52 4.19 -9.89
CA MET A 195 13.14 4.62 -10.00
C MET A 195 12.98 6.09 -9.61
N ASP A 196 12.20 6.83 -10.38
CA ASP A 196 11.95 8.24 -10.10
C ASP A 196 11.13 8.40 -8.81
N PRO A 197 11.46 9.37 -7.93
CA PRO A 197 10.72 9.59 -6.68
C PRO A 197 9.19 9.71 -6.83
N ILE A 198 8.69 10.23 -7.96
CA ILE A 198 7.25 10.30 -8.23
C ILE A 198 6.66 8.91 -8.41
N ASP A 199 7.33 8.04 -9.18
CA ASP A 199 6.92 6.65 -9.36
C ASP A 199 7.06 5.84 -8.07
N ILE A 200 8.08 6.10 -7.26
CA ILE A 200 8.21 5.52 -5.91
C ILE A 200 7.00 5.86 -5.04
N ALA A 201 6.62 7.14 -5.00
CA ALA A 201 5.46 7.58 -4.21
C ALA A 201 4.16 6.92 -4.70
N ALA A 202 3.97 6.80 -6.02
CA ALA A 202 2.83 6.10 -6.60
C ALA A 202 2.80 4.61 -6.21
N VAL A 203 3.94 3.92 -6.27
CA VAL A 203 4.07 2.51 -5.84
C VAL A 203 3.72 2.35 -4.36
N CYS A 204 4.22 3.21 -3.47
CA CYS A 204 3.90 3.16 -2.05
C CYS A 204 2.41 3.42 -1.78
N GLN A 205 1.78 4.36 -2.50
CA GLN A 205 0.33 4.57 -2.40
C GLN A 205 -0.47 3.38 -2.90
N LEU A 206 -0.04 2.76 -4.00
CA LEU A 206 -0.65 1.53 -4.50
C LEU A 206 -0.49 0.39 -3.51
N HIS A 207 0.61 0.30 -2.76
CA HIS A 207 0.75 -0.67 -1.68
C HIS A 207 -0.31 -0.48 -0.59
N VAL A 208 -0.52 0.76 -0.14
CA VAL A 208 -1.59 1.08 0.82
C VAL A 208 -2.95 0.70 0.22
N ARG A 209 -3.20 1.06 -1.03
CA ARG A 209 -4.46 0.74 -1.72
C ARG A 209 -4.68 -0.77 -1.84
N VAL A 210 -3.67 -1.51 -2.28
CA VAL A 210 -3.68 -2.97 -2.39
C VAL A 210 -4.04 -3.59 -1.04
N ASN A 211 -3.34 -3.23 0.05
CA ASN A 211 -3.56 -3.89 1.33
C ASN A 211 -4.80 -3.37 2.07
N ALA A 212 -5.16 -2.09 1.94
CA ALA A 212 -6.35 -1.50 2.56
C ALA A 212 -7.65 -1.94 1.87
N LEU A 213 -7.72 -1.95 0.53
CA LEU A 213 -8.87 -2.47 -0.20
C LEU A 213 -9.09 -3.95 0.12
N ARG A 214 -7.99 -4.72 0.22
CA ARG A 214 -8.02 -6.14 0.58
C ARG A 214 -8.46 -6.36 2.02
N ALA A 215 -7.88 -5.63 2.98
CA ALA A 215 -8.29 -5.71 4.37
C ALA A 215 -9.78 -5.33 4.54
N ARG A 216 -10.26 -4.25 3.90
CA ARG A 216 -11.67 -3.82 3.95
C ARG A 216 -12.63 -4.82 3.32
N ALA A 217 -12.31 -5.33 2.12
CA ALA A 217 -13.10 -6.37 1.47
C ALA A 217 -13.22 -7.61 2.36
N LEU A 218 -12.14 -7.98 3.05
CA LEU A 218 -12.11 -9.13 3.94
C LEU A 218 -12.81 -8.88 5.27
N THR A 219 -12.77 -7.68 5.85
CA THR A 219 -13.53 -7.35 7.07
C THR A 219 -15.03 -7.51 6.84
N ARG A 220 -15.55 -7.04 5.69
CA ARG A 220 -16.98 -7.19 5.33
C ARG A 220 -17.38 -8.65 5.14
N VAL A 221 -16.48 -9.43 4.55
CA VAL A 221 -16.69 -10.87 4.38
C VAL A 221 -16.70 -11.56 5.75
N LEU A 222 -15.72 -11.29 6.62
CA LEU A 222 -15.50 -12.00 7.89
C LEU A 222 -16.52 -11.71 8.99
N ASP A 223 -17.18 -10.56 8.96
CA ASP A 223 -18.15 -10.19 9.99
C ASP A 223 -19.33 -9.40 9.39
N PRO A 224 -20.26 -10.09 8.70
CA PRO A 224 -21.39 -9.43 8.04
C PRO A 224 -22.36 -8.75 9.03
N GLU A 225 -22.26 -9.01 10.34
CA GLU A 225 -23.22 -8.54 11.37
C GLU A 225 -22.63 -7.65 12.49
N SER A 226 -21.36 -7.22 12.42
CA SER A 226 -20.74 -6.46 13.53
C SER A 226 -20.32 -5.05 13.11
N PRO A 227 -21.19 -4.04 13.23
CA PRO A 227 -20.83 -2.66 12.93
C PRO A 227 -19.94 -2.00 14.00
N THR A 228 -19.82 -2.57 15.22
CA THR A 228 -19.43 -1.76 16.40
C THR A 228 -18.78 -2.51 17.58
N SER A 229 -18.02 -3.59 17.38
CA SER A 229 -17.24 -4.14 18.52
C SER A 229 -15.87 -3.44 18.63
N GLY A 230 -15.80 -2.41 19.49
CA GLY A 230 -14.62 -1.59 19.77
C GLY A 230 -13.45 -2.31 20.47
N LYS A 231 -13.28 -3.62 20.28
CA LYS A 231 -12.10 -4.35 20.74
C LYS A 231 -11.21 -4.58 19.54
N ALA A 232 -10.07 -3.89 19.49
CA ALA A 232 -9.04 -4.13 18.48
C ALA A 232 -8.70 -5.63 18.48
N ASN A 233 -9.12 -6.35 17.43
CA ASN A 233 -8.79 -7.75 17.24
C ASN A 233 -7.27 -7.85 17.12
N ARG A 234 -6.61 -8.37 18.16
CA ARG A 234 -5.15 -8.55 18.17
C ARG A 234 -4.80 -9.60 17.12
N TRP A 235 -3.97 -9.23 16.14
CA TRP A 235 -3.49 -10.13 15.09
C TRP A 235 -2.91 -11.45 15.62
N SER A 236 -2.29 -11.43 16.80
CA SER A 236 -1.79 -12.63 17.48
C SER A 236 -2.90 -13.64 17.80
N VAL A 237 -4.08 -13.17 18.22
CA VAL A 237 -5.25 -14.01 18.51
C VAL A 237 -5.83 -14.55 17.21
N PHE A 238 -5.90 -13.72 16.16
CA PHE A 238 -6.33 -14.15 14.83
C PHE A 238 -5.46 -15.28 14.29
N PHE A 239 -4.13 -15.12 14.23
CA PHE A 239 -3.23 -16.15 13.69
C PHE A 239 -3.21 -17.43 14.54
N SER A 240 -3.40 -17.31 15.85
CA SER A 240 -3.54 -18.48 16.73
C SER A 240 -4.81 -19.27 16.43
N MET A 241 -5.94 -18.59 16.24
CA MET A 241 -7.19 -19.24 15.83
C MET A 241 -7.10 -19.80 14.40
N ALA A 242 -6.48 -19.06 13.48
CA ALA A 242 -6.28 -19.50 12.09
C ALA A 242 -5.42 -20.77 12.03
N SER A 243 -4.38 -20.85 12.85
CA SER A 243 -3.53 -22.03 12.98
C SER A 243 -4.32 -23.27 13.40
N ILE A 244 -5.17 -23.15 14.42
CA ILE A 244 -6.03 -24.24 14.89
C ILE A 244 -7.03 -24.63 13.80
N GLU A 245 -7.64 -23.63 13.14
CA GLU A 245 -8.68 -23.84 12.14
C GLU A 245 -8.18 -24.52 10.87
N LEU A 246 -6.95 -24.18 10.44
CA LEU A 246 -6.30 -24.67 9.23
C LEU A 246 -5.39 -25.87 9.45
N GLY A 247 -5.08 -26.21 10.71
CA GLY A 247 -4.11 -27.25 11.04
C GLY A 247 -2.67 -26.89 10.65
N GLU A 248 -2.37 -25.60 10.48
CA GLU A 248 -1.07 -25.10 10.07
C GLU A 248 -0.35 -24.37 11.21
N ARG A 249 0.98 -24.34 11.20
CA ARG A 249 1.75 -23.63 12.24
C ARG A 249 1.53 -22.12 12.11
N PRO A 250 1.36 -21.36 13.22
CA PRO A 250 1.15 -19.91 13.15
C PRO A 250 2.27 -19.17 12.40
N THR A 251 3.51 -19.63 12.58
CA THR A 251 4.70 -19.09 11.88
C THR A 251 4.57 -19.23 10.36
N LYS A 252 4.12 -20.38 9.87
CA LYS A 252 3.92 -20.60 8.43
C LYS A 252 2.86 -19.65 7.87
N LEU A 253 1.75 -19.47 8.59
CA LEU A 253 0.68 -18.54 8.18
C LEU A 253 1.15 -17.08 8.16
N ILE A 254 1.99 -16.67 9.13
CA ILE A 254 2.49 -15.30 9.23
C ILE A 254 3.54 -14.97 8.17
N HIS A 255 4.39 -15.94 7.82
CA HIS A 255 5.53 -15.73 6.94
C HIS A 255 5.25 -16.08 5.48
N ASP A 256 4.60 -17.21 5.23
CA ASP A 256 4.56 -17.83 3.90
C ASP A 256 3.29 -17.48 3.13
N TRP A 257 2.25 -17.05 3.83
CA TRP A 257 0.96 -16.74 3.26
C TRP A 257 0.76 -15.23 3.26
N SER A 258 0.20 -14.70 2.19
CA SER A 258 -0.38 -13.37 2.23
C SER A 258 -1.48 -13.34 3.28
N LEU A 259 -1.69 -12.17 3.88
CA LEU A 259 -2.72 -12.03 4.91
C LEU A 259 -4.11 -12.46 4.40
N VAL A 260 -4.38 -12.23 3.12
CA VAL A 260 -5.62 -12.60 2.45
C VAL A 260 -5.77 -14.12 2.33
N GLU A 261 -4.73 -14.84 1.94
CA GLU A 261 -4.77 -16.31 1.84
C GLU A 261 -5.12 -16.94 3.19
N VAL A 262 -4.53 -16.44 4.28
CA VAL A 262 -4.84 -16.93 5.64
C VAL A 262 -6.30 -16.68 5.99
N LEU A 263 -6.78 -15.46 5.77
CA LEU A 263 -8.16 -15.07 6.07
C LEU A 263 -9.18 -15.88 5.23
N GLY A 264 -8.92 -16.05 3.93
CA GLY A 264 -9.77 -16.79 3.00
C GLY A 264 -9.84 -18.28 3.35
N ALA A 265 -8.71 -18.91 3.64
CA ALA A 265 -8.68 -20.32 4.01
C ALA A 265 -9.43 -20.60 5.32
N VAL A 266 -9.28 -19.73 6.34
CA VAL A 266 -10.01 -19.87 7.62
C VAL A 266 -11.52 -19.87 7.39
N ARG A 267 -12.01 -19.00 6.50
CA ARG A 267 -13.44 -18.93 6.17
C ARG A 267 -13.93 -20.19 5.45
N LEU A 268 -13.21 -20.65 4.43
CA LEU A 268 -13.58 -21.86 3.69
C LEU A 268 -13.62 -23.08 4.62
N SER A 269 -12.64 -23.21 5.53
CA SER A 269 -12.61 -24.27 6.54
C SER A 269 -13.84 -24.23 7.45
N ARG A 270 -14.19 -23.04 7.97
CA ARG A 270 -15.38 -22.86 8.83
C ARG A 270 -16.68 -23.15 8.09
N ALA A 271 -16.83 -22.69 6.85
CA ALA A 271 -18.00 -22.94 6.03
C ALA A 271 -18.18 -24.45 5.77
N ALA A 272 -17.11 -25.14 5.39
CA ALA A 272 -17.13 -26.59 5.17
C ALA A 272 -17.50 -27.36 6.46
N LYS A 273 -16.99 -26.94 7.63
CA LYS A 273 -17.36 -27.56 8.92
C LYS A 273 -18.84 -27.33 9.27
N ALA A 274 -19.36 -26.14 9.01
CA ALA A 274 -20.77 -25.83 9.24
C ALA A 274 -21.71 -26.65 8.34
N GLU A 275 -21.37 -26.78 7.05
CA GLU A 275 -22.10 -27.66 6.12
C GLU A 275 -22.05 -29.13 6.53
N ALA A 276 -20.88 -29.61 6.95
CA ALA A 276 -20.71 -30.97 7.44
C ALA A 276 -21.54 -31.24 8.72
N ALA A 277 -21.59 -30.28 9.65
CA ALA A 277 -22.42 -30.37 10.86
C ALA A 277 -23.91 -30.42 10.51
N LEU A 278 -24.39 -29.54 9.63
CA LEU A 278 -25.76 -29.54 9.14
C LEU A 278 -26.13 -30.84 8.41
N ALA A 279 -25.21 -31.40 7.62
CA ALA A 279 -25.40 -32.69 6.95
C ALA A 279 -25.48 -33.84 7.96
N ALA A 280 -24.63 -33.83 8.99
CA ALA A 280 -24.64 -34.84 10.06
C ALA A 280 -25.93 -34.79 10.89
N ASP A 281 -26.44 -33.60 11.20
CA ASP A 281 -27.71 -33.44 11.94
C ASP A 281 -28.92 -33.90 11.11
N ARG A 282 -28.94 -33.59 9.80
CA ARG A 282 -29.95 -34.12 8.87
C ARG A 282 -29.91 -35.64 8.78
N HIS A 283 -28.72 -36.24 8.89
CA HIS A 283 -28.57 -37.69 8.87
C HIS A 283 -29.03 -38.34 10.19
N ARG A 284 -28.81 -37.70 11.34
CA ARG A 284 -29.33 -38.16 12.65
C ARG A 284 -30.84 -38.01 12.76
N GLY A 285 -31.42 -36.95 12.19
CA GLY A 285 -32.88 -36.73 12.19
C GLY A 285 -33.67 -37.65 11.25
N ARG A 286 -33.01 -38.39 10.35
CA ARG A 286 -33.63 -39.37 9.43
C ARG A 286 -33.62 -40.82 9.95
N ILE A 287 -33.06 -41.06 11.14
CA ILE A 287 -32.98 -42.41 11.77
C ILE A 287 -34.08 -42.58 12.85
N GLN A 288 -35.13 -41.77 12.83
CA GLN A 288 -36.32 -41.96 13.69
C GLN A 288 -37.44 -42.69 12.95
#